data_AF-A0A4Q2TBL0-F1
#
_entry.id   AF-A0A4Q2TBL0-F1
#
_cell.length_a   1.000
_cell.length_b   1.000
_cell.length_c   1.000
_cell.angle_alpha   90.00
_cell.angle_beta   90.00
_cell.angle_gamma   90.00
#
_symmetry.space_group_name_H-M   'P 1'
#
loop_
_entity.id
_entity.type
_entity.pdbx_description
1 polymer ?
#
loop_
_entity_poly.entity_id
_entity_poly.type
_entity_poly.pdbx_seq_one_letter_code
_entity_poly.pdbx_strand_id
1 'polypeptide(L)'
;MSRHTLSDWRRAVYRSTTLTDRTKVLLLFLADHMGQDRRVSIPRHKIAAGLGRSERRITERITEAHDSGWLWTQVRGQKGITAVYQGLFPESVSGTDARPLNRRKPGKFSGTPTSPLNDAETRPLNGPNRAFSGTHGGPTITTADLPGATDHRDVGIDEKVAAPPVVRTVRRGASRDREASA
;
A
#
# COMPACT_ATOMS: atom_id res chain seq x y z
N MET A 1 30.39 14.81 -2.11
CA MET A 1 29.03 14.26 -2.24
C MET A 1 29.09 12.75 -2.07
N SER A 2 28.51 12.21 -1.01
CA SER A 2 28.49 10.76 -0.76
C SER A 2 27.60 10.06 -1.78
N ARG A 3 28.17 9.14 -2.57
CA ARG A 3 27.39 8.31 -3.50
C ARG A 3 26.69 7.20 -2.73
N HIS A 4 25.52 7.50 -2.18
CA HIS A 4 24.66 6.48 -1.60
C HIS A 4 24.33 5.40 -2.64
N THR A 5 24.40 4.13 -2.24
CA THR A 5 24.07 2.98 -3.10
C THR A 5 22.60 2.58 -2.97
N LEU A 6 22.13 1.66 -3.83
CA LEU A 6 20.82 1.01 -3.66
C LEU A 6 20.75 0.20 -2.36
N SER A 7 21.85 -0.46 -1.97
CA SER A 7 21.94 -1.23 -0.71
C SER A 7 21.77 -0.34 0.53
N ASP A 8 22.35 0.86 0.51
CA ASP A 8 22.17 1.84 1.60
C ASP A 8 20.73 2.32 1.68
N TRP A 9 20.09 2.53 0.52
CA TRP A 9 18.69 2.93 0.46
C TRP A 9 17.75 1.85 1.01
N ARG A 10 17.96 0.57 0.65
CA ARG A 10 17.21 -0.56 1.23
C ARG A 10 17.36 -0.65 2.75
N ARG A 11 18.59 -0.49 3.25
CA ARG A 11 18.89 -0.46 4.70
C ARG A 11 18.18 0.71 5.40
N ALA A 12 18.15 1.88 4.76
CA ALA A 12 17.48 3.06 5.29
C ALA A 12 15.94 2.89 5.32
N VAL A 13 15.32 2.37 4.25
CA VAL A 13 13.89 2.04 4.20
C VAL A 13 13.50 1.06 5.30
N TYR A 14 14.29 0.00 5.52
CA TYR A 14 14.03 -0.99 6.57
C TYR A 14 14.05 -0.37 7.97
N ARG A 15 15.09 0.44 8.27
CA ARG A 15 15.30 1.12 9.56
C ARG A 15 14.36 2.32 9.80
N SER A 16 13.69 2.82 8.77
CA SER A 16 12.81 3.99 8.89
C SER A 16 11.68 3.76 9.89
N THR A 17 11.46 4.71 10.79
CA THR A 17 10.30 4.75 11.70
C THR A 17 9.15 5.58 11.13
N THR A 18 9.37 6.36 10.07
CA THR A 18 8.34 7.22 9.44
C THR A 18 7.49 6.47 8.42
N LEU A 19 7.87 5.24 8.05
CA LEU A 19 7.18 4.40 7.08
C LEU A 19 6.38 3.31 7.78
N THR A 20 5.11 3.15 7.40
CA THR A 20 4.35 1.96 7.80
C THR A 20 4.88 0.71 7.09
N ASP A 21 4.75 -0.47 7.69
CA ASP A 21 5.29 -1.72 7.13
C ASP A 21 4.74 -2.04 5.74
N ARG A 22 3.46 -1.72 5.50
CA ARG A 22 2.82 -1.85 4.18
C ARG A 22 3.52 -1.02 3.08
N THR A 23 4.13 0.10 3.45
CA THR A 23 4.85 1.02 2.55
C THR A 23 6.32 0.64 2.46
N LYS A 24 6.95 0.14 3.55
CA LYS A 24 8.25 -0.53 3.48
C LYS A 24 8.25 -1.69 2.49
N VAL A 25 7.25 -2.57 2.54
CA VAL A 25 7.11 -3.69 1.59
C VAL A 25 6.99 -3.21 0.14
N LEU A 26 6.25 -2.12 -0.12
CA LEU A 26 6.18 -1.52 -1.46
C LEU A 26 7.56 -1.00 -1.91
N LEU A 27 8.25 -0.25 -1.05
CA LEU A 27 9.54 0.36 -1.38
C LEU A 27 10.64 -0.69 -1.57
N LEU A 28 10.63 -1.77 -0.78
CA LEU A 28 11.55 -2.90 -0.93
C LEU A 28 11.28 -3.69 -2.23
N PHE A 29 10.01 -3.92 -2.58
CA PHE A 29 9.64 -4.51 -3.88
C PHE A 29 10.11 -3.63 -5.05
N LEU A 30 9.93 -2.30 -4.96
CA LEU A 30 10.48 -1.38 -5.96
C LEU A 30 12.01 -1.44 -6.01
N ALA A 31 12.69 -1.63 -4.87
CA ALA A 31 14.13 -1.79 -4.79
C ALA A 31 14.67 -3.04 -5.51
N ASP A 32 13.87 -4.12 -5.62
CA ASP A 32 14.22 -5.32 -6.37
C ASP A 32 14.24 -5.09 -7.90
N HIS A 33 13.63 -3.99 -8.34
CA HIS A 33 13.54 -3.58 -9.74
C HIS A 33 14.23 -2.24 -10.05
N MET A 34 14.94 -1.65 -9.08
CA MET A 34 15.64 -0.38 -9.26
C MET A 34 17.01 -0.57 -9.94
N GLY A 35 17.36 0.38 -10.79
CA GLY A 35 18.73 0.57 -11.26
C GLY A 35 19.68 1.02 -10.15
N GLN A 36 20.98 1.07 -10.43
CA GLN A 36 22.00 1.58 -9.49
C GLN A 36 21.77 3.06 -9.11
N ASP A 37 21.07 3.80 -9.97
CA ASP A 37 20.63 5.18 -9.75
C ASP A 37 19.37 5.31 -8.85
N ARG A 38 18.83 4.19 -8.36
CA ARG A 38 17.54 4.08 -7.64
C ARG A 38 16.33 4.51 -8.48
N ARG A 39 16.39 4.40 -9.81
CA ARG A 39 15.23 4.61 -10.69
C ARG A 39 14.55 3.31 -11.03
N VAL A 40 13.23 3.36 -11.17
CA VAL A 40 12.39 2.23 -11.57
C VAL A 40 11.22 2.73 -12.44
N SER A 41 10.99 2.05 -13.56
CA SER A 41 9.88 2.32 -14.48
C SER A 41 9.01 1.07 -14.60
N ILE A 42 7.98 0.97 -13.74
CA ILE A 42 7.08 -0.19 -13.69
C ILE A 42 5.61 0.28 -13.72
N PRO A 43 4.76 -0.31 -14.59
CA PRO A 43 3.33 -0.04 -14.59
C PRO A 43 2.66 -0.43 -13.27
N ARG A 44 1.71 0.38 -12.79
CA ARG A 44 1.04 0.16 -11.50
C ARG A 44 0.36 -1.20 -11.38
N HIS A 45 -0.23 -1.71 -12.47
CA HIS A 45 -0.82 -3.05 -12.53
C HIS A 45 0.21 -4.19 -12.29
N LYS A 46 1.48 -4.02 -12.68
CA LYS A 46 2.55 -5.01 -12.40
C LYS A 46 2.95 -5.00 -10.93
N ILE A 47 3.04 -3.82 -10.31
CA ILE A 47 3.28 -3.66 -8.86
C ILE A 47 2.13 -4.30 -8.06
N ALA A 48 0.90 -4.05 -8.49
CA ALA A 48 -0.32 -4.62 -7.91
C ALA A 48 -0.32 -6.15 -7.95
N ALA A 49 -0.04 -6.73 -9.12
CA ALA A 49 0.08 -8.18 -9.30
C ALA A 49 1.21 -8.78 -8.44
N GLY A 50 2.43 -8.20 -8.49
CA GLY A 50 3.59 -8.70 -7.75
C GLY A 50 3.45 -8.67 -6.22
N LEU A 51 2.62 -7.77 -5.69
CA LEU A 51 2.32 -7.67 -4.25
C LEU A 51 1.00 -8.34 -3.83
N GLY A 52 0.23 -8.90 -4.76
CA GLY A 52 -1.10 -9.46 -4.50
C GLY A 52 -2.09 -8.43 -3.94
N ARG A 53 -2.07 -7.18 -4.45
CA ARG A 53 -2.93 -6.07 -3.98
C ARG A 53 -3.61 -5.36 -5.15
N SER A 54 -4.71 -4.65 -4.88
CA SER A 54 -5.36 -3.82 -5.90
C SER A 54 -4.56 -2.53 -6.20
N GLU A 55 -4.65 -2.04 -7.44
CA GLU A 55 -3.96 -0.81 -7.87
C GLU A 55 -4.34 0.42 -7.03
N ARG A 56 -5.56 0.46 -6.49
CA ARG A 56 -5.96 1.50 -5.53
C ARG A 56 -5.08 1.49 -4.27
N ARG A 57 -4.87 0.32 -3.66
CA ARG A 57 -3.99 0.20 -2.48
C ARG A 57 -2.53 0.46 -2.80
N ILE A 58 -2.07 0.16 -4.02
CA ILE A 58 -0.74 0.59 -4.48
C ILE A 58 -0.67 2.11 -4.60
N THR A 59 -1.69 2.76 -5.14
CA THR A 59 -1.77 4.23 -5.25
C THR A 59 -1.69 4.90 -3.88
N GLU A 60 -2.48 4.43 -2.91
CA GLU A 60 -2.47 4.94 -1.53
C GLU A 60 -1.09 4.84 -0.88
N ARG A 61 -0.37 3.72 -1.06
CA ARG A 61 1.00 3.52 -0.54
C ARG A 61 2.06 4.34 -1.28
N ILE A 62 1.89 4.58 -2.59
CA ILE A 62 2.78 5.47 -3.36
C ILE A 62 2.62 6.92 -2.85
N THR A 63 1.40 7.37 -2.55
CA THR A 63 1.17 8.66 -1.90
C THR A 63 1.85 8.73 -0.53
N GLU A 64 1.69 7.72 0.33
CA GLU A 64 2.36 7.66 1.64
C GLU A 64 3.90 7.71 1.52
N ALA A 65 4.48 7.06 0.49
CA ALA A 65 5.91 7.12 0.20
C ALA A 65 6.40 8.47 -0.35
N HIS A 66 5.53 9.24 -1.01
CA HIS A 66 5.79 10.62 -1.42
C HIS A 66 5.72 11.58 -0.23
N ASP A 67 4.66 11.48 0.58
CA ASP A 67 4.42 12.35 1.73
C ASP A 67 5.52 12.19 2.81
N SER A 68 6.12 11.00 2.90
CA SER A 68 7.25 10.69 3.77
C SER A 68 8.64 10.95 3.15
N GLY A 69 8.70 11.47 1.91
CA GLY A 69 9.95 11.89 1.26
C GLY A 69 10.86 10.75 0.75
N TRP A 70 10.43 9.48 0.81
CA TRP A 70 11.21 8.32 0.38
C TRP A 70 11.18 8.06 -1.13
N LEU A 71 10.17 8.59 -1.82
CA LEU A 71 9.95 8.38 -3.24
C LEU A 71 9.68 9.73 -3.93
N TRP A 72 10.18 9.87 -5.16
CA TRP A 72 9.82 10.96 -6.06
C TRP A 72 9.36 10.43 -7.42
N THR A 73 8.36 11.06 -8.03
CA THR A 73 7.88 10.70 -9.37
C THR A 73 8.52 11.66 -10.38
N GLN A 74 9.53 11.18 -11.11
CA GLN A 74 10.23 11.97 -12.12
C GLN A 74 9.39 12.11 -13.40
N VAL A 75 8.72 11.04 -13.82
CA VAL A 75 7.76 11.05 -14.93
C VAL A 75 6.43 10.52 -14.42
N ARG A 76 5.36 11.32 -14.52
CA ARG A 76 4.01 10.89 -14.17
C ARG A 76 3.49 9.91 -15.22
N GLY A 77 2.91 8.81 -14.77
CA GLY A 77 2.25 7.87 -15.67
C GLY A 77 1.04 8.49 -16.35
N GLN A 78 0.91 8.27 -17.65
CA GLN A 78 -0.21 8.73 -18.49
C GLN A 78 -0.62 7.59 -19.43
N LYS A 79 -1.68 7.76 -20.25
CA LYS A 79 -2.10 6.74 -21.21
C LYS A 79 -0.96 6.46 -22.20
N GLY A 80 -0.39 5.26 -22.15
CA GLY A 80 0.77 4.84 -22.95
C GLY A 80 2.15 5.19 -22.37
N ILE A 81 2.24 5.86 -21.21
CA ILE A 81 3.51 6.25 -20.57
C ILE A 81 3.57 5.66 -19.16
N THR A 82 4.57 4.79 -18.92
CA THR A 82 4.86 4.25 -17.59
C THR A 82 5.45 5.32 -16.68
N ALA A 83 5.02 5.34 -15.42
CA ALA A 83 5.58 6.25 -14.42
C ALA A 83 7.02 5.87 -14.06
N VAL A 84 7.90 6.86 -13.96
CA VAL A 84 9.29 6.69 -13.51
C VAL A 84 9.42 7.22 -12.10
N TYR A 85 9.77 6.33 -11.17
CA TYR A 85 9.99 6.64 -9.76
C TYR A 85 11.48 6.66 -9.44
N GLN A 86 11.85 7.52 -8.49
CA GLN A 86 13.21 7.73 -7.99
C GLN A 86 13.20 7.53 -6.47
N GLY A 87 14.03 6.61 -5.97
CA GLY A 87 14.26 6.45 -4.53
C GLY A 87 15.09 7.60 -3.98
N LEU A 88 14.60 8.23 -2.91
CA LEU A 88 15.23 9.34 -2.18
C LEU A 88 15.53 8.94 -0.74
N PHE A 89 16.50 9.60 -0.12
CA PHE A 89 16.66 9.62 1.33
C PHE A 89 15.98 10.87 1.84
N PRO A 90 15.05 10.80 2.81
CA PRO A 90 14.57 12.00 3.48
C PRO A 90 15.76 12.63 4.21
N GLU A 91 16.03 13.89 3.94
CA GLU A 91 16.96 14.66 4.78
C GLU A 91 16.36 14.72 6.19
N SER A 92 17.12 14.24 7.18
CA SER A 92 16.74 14.33 8.58
C SER A 92 16.55 15.80 8.93
N VAL A 93 15.31 16.19 9.24
CA VAL A 93 14.91 17.60 9.40
C VAL A 93 15.51 18.20 10.68
N SER A 94 16.78 18.59 10.59
CA SER A 94 17.43 19.59 11.42
C SER A 94 17.74 20.79 10.52
N GLY A 95 16.72 21.64 10.33
CA GLY A 95 16.84 22.87 9.53
C GLY A 95 15.79 22.98 8.43
N THR A 96 14.87 23.93 8.62
CA THR A 96 14.24 24.73 7.56
C THR A 96 13.43 23.99 6.49
N ASP A 97 12.18 23.71 6.86
CA ASP A 97 10.96 23.71 6.04
C ASP A 97 11.13 23.99 4.52
N ALA A 98 11.37 22.92 3.76
CA ALA A 98 11.35 22.94 2.30
C ALA A 98 10.08 22.30 1.74
N ARG A 99 8.90 22.71 2.21
CA ARG A 99 7.62 22.38 1.55
C ARG A 99 7.60 22.93 0.11
N PRO A 100 7.52 22.09 -0.95
CA PRO A 100 7.28 22.60 -2.29
C PRO A 100 5.85 23.15 -2.37
N LEU A 101 5.72 24.47 -2.36
CA LEU A 101 4.46 25.19 -2.52
C LEU A 101 3.76 24.75 -3.81
N ASN A 102 2.71 23.95 -3.64
CA ASN A 102 1.84 23.53 -4.72
C ASN A 102 1.08 24.76 -5.24
N ARG A 103 1.60 25.38 -6.31
CA ARG A 103 1.20 26.69 -6.85
C ARG A 103 -0.25 26.67 -7.37
N ARG A 104 -1.23 26.71 -6.47
CA ARG A 104 -2.60 27.11 -6.80
C ARG A 104 -2.57 28.57 -7.25
N LYS A 105 -3.12 28.84 -8.43
CA LYS A 105 -3.28 30.21 -8.95
C LYS A 105 -4.12 31.04 -7.97
N PRO A 106 -3.79 32.31 -7.70
CA PRO A 106 -4.65 33.18 -6.91
C PRO A 106 -5.92 33.51 -7.70
N GLY A 107 -7.03 32.86 -7.35
CA GLY A 107 -8.36 33.34 -7.73
C GLY A 107 -8.69 34.58 -6.91
N LYS A 108 -9.08 35.66 -7.57
CA LYS A 108 -9.37 36.95 -6.93
C LYS A 108 -10.44 36.80 -5.84
N PHE A 109 -10.10 37.24 -4.62
CA PHE A 109 -11.13 37.68 -3.67
C PHE A 109 -11.73 38.98 -4.19
N SER A 110 -13.06 39.01 -4.29
CA SER A 110 -13.86 40.23 -4.33
C SER A 110 -15.03 39.98 -3.41
N GLY A 111 -14.93 40.45 -2.17
CA GLY A 111 -16.02 40.36 -1.20
C GLY A 111 -16.89 41.61 -1.23
N THR A 112 -18.11 41.48 -0.72
CA THR A 112 -18.79 42.55 0.02
C THR A 112 -19.47 41.92 1.24
N PRO A 113 -19.35 42.52 2.44
CA PRO A 113 -19.92 41.97 3.66
C PRO A 113 -21.33 42.49 3.91
N THR A 114 -22.24 41.64 4.39
CA THR A 114 -23.49 42.07 5.02
C THR A 114 -23.97 41.07 6.08
N SER A 115 -23.87 41.52 7.33
CA SER A 115 -24.58 41.09 8.53
C SER A 115 -24.79 42.40 9.32
N PRO A 116 -25.92 42.66 10.00
CA PRO A 116 -26.30 41.79 11.14
C PRO A 116 -27.82 41.69 11.51
N LEU A 117 -28.06 40.82 12.50
CA LEU A 117 -29.05 40.89 13.61
C LEU A 117 -30.57 40.86 13.38
N ASN A 118 -31.19 39.93 14.13
CA ASN A 118 -32.49 39.95 14.82
C ASN A 118 -33.79 40.18 14.04
N ASP A 119 -34.69 39.21 14.13
CA ASP A 119 -35.76 39.31 15.15
C ASP A 119 -36.26 37.91 15.59
N ALA A 120 -36.85 37.84 16.77
CA ALA A 120 -37.50 36.64 17.30
C ALA A 120 -39.01 36.69 17.04
N GLU A 121 -39.69 35.54 16.86
CA GLU A 121 -40.78 35.12 17.78
C GLU A 121 -41.41 33.73 17.54
N THR A 122 -42.02 33.23 18.63
CA THR A 122 -43.13 32.26 18.81
C THR A 122 -43.42 31.05 17.87
N ARG A 123 -43.18 29.85 18.45
CA ARG A 123 -44.04 28.62 18.58
C ARG A 123 -45.48 28.61 17.98
N PRO A 124 -46.10 27.44 17.63
CA PRO A 124 -46.20 26.26 18.52
C PRO A 124 -46.26 24.84 17.88
N LEU A 125 -46.44 23.82 18.74
CA LEU A 125 -46.63 22.39 18.42
C LEU A 125 -48.11 22.00 18.16
N ASN A 126 -48.36 21.20 17.13
CA ASN A 126 -49.39 20.14 16.98
C ASN A 126 -49.17 19.51 15.57
N GLY A 127 -49.09 18.19 15.34
CA GLY A 127 -50.05 17.12 15.66
C GLY A 127 -50.88 16.78 14.39
N PRO A 128 -51.30 15.53 14.09
CA PRO A 128 -51.34 14.35 14.97
C PRO A 128 -50.73 13.03 14.40
N ASN A 129 -50.65 12.02 15.28
CA ASN A 129 -50.40 10.62 14.95
C ASN A 129 -51.48 10.02 14.02
N ARG A 130 -51.08 9.01 13.22
CA ARG A 130 -52.01 7.97 12.77
C ARG A 130 -51.37 6.58 12.91
N ALA A 131 -52.06 5.69 13.61
CA ALA A 131 -51.56 4.38 14.01
C ALA A 131 -51.65 3.35 12.89
N PHE A 132 -50.74 2.37 12.92
CA PHE A 132 -51.00 1.02 12.42
C PHE A 132 -50.78 0.03 13.56
N SER A 133 -51.89 -0.57 14.03
CA SER A 133 -51.84 -1.68 14.98
C SER A 133 -51.28 -2.93 14.30
N GLY A 134 -50.40 -3.62 15.01
CA GLY A 134 -49.71 -4.83 14.55
C GLY A 134 -49.28 -5.72 15.71
N THR A 135 -50.17 -5.93 16.69
CA THR A 135 -50.15 -7.12 17.55
C THR A 135 -50.11 -8.35 16.62
N HIS A 136 -49.41 -9.46 16.86
CA HIS A 136 -49.30 -10.28 18.07
C HIS A 136 -48.03 -11.18 18.05
N GLY A 137 -47.60 -11.69 19.22
CA GLY A 137 -46.97 -13.03 19.31
C GLY A 137 -45.44 -13.15 19.38
N GLY A 138 -44.88 -12.97 20.59
CA GLY A 138 -43.94 -13.98 21.13
C GLY A 138 -44.74 -15.01 21.97
N PRO A 139 -44.14 -16.04 22.60
CA PRO A 139 -42.70 -16.29 22.83
C PRO A 139 -42.18 -17.38 21.83
N THR A 140 -41.17 -18.25 22.01
CA THR A 140 -40.38 -18.69 23.18
C THR A 140 -38.99 -19.21 22.76
N ILE A 141 -38.02 -19.22 23.69
CA ILE A 141 -36.80 -20.04 23.58
C ILE A 141 -37.07 -21.45 24.13
N THR A 142 -36.92 -22.47 23.29
CA THR A 142 -37.09 -23.89 23.68
C THR A 142 -35.77 -24.64 23.52
N THR A 143 -35.28 -25.15 24.66
CA THR A 143 -34.21 -26.15 24.79
C THR A 143 -34.76 -27.55 24.46
N ALA A 144 -33.85 -28.50 24.15
CA ALA A 144 -34.08 -29.95 23.90
C ALA A 144 -34.53 -30.31 22.46
N ASP A 145 -34.12 -31.44 21.84
CA ASP A 145 -33.00 -32.37 22.10
C ASP A 145 -32.87 -33.36 20.89
N LEU A 146 -31.64 -33.60 20.39
CA LEU A 146 -31.22 -34.76 19.54
C LEU A 146 -31.99 -35.08 18.22
N PRO A 147 -31.60 -36.11 17.42
CA PRO A 147 -30.25 -36.45 16.96
C PRO A 147 -30.13 -36.65 15.42
N GLY A 148 -28.89 -36.65 14.91
CA GLY A 148 -28.47 -37.58 13.84
C GLY A 148 -28.68 -37.19 12.37
N ALA A 149 -27.61 -36.75 11.72
CA ALA A 149 -27.30 -37.12 10.34
C ALA A 149 -25.79 -36.92 10.06
N THR A 150 -25.05 -38.02 9.96
CA THR A 150 -23.73 -38.06 9.33
C THR A 150 -23.84 -37.63 7.87
N ASP A 151 -23.00 -36.69 7.41
CA ASP A 151 -22.55 -36.70 6.02
C ASP A 151 -21.02 -36.59 5.96
N HIS A 152 -20.42 -37.62 5.37
CA HIS A 152 -18.99 -37.84 5.31
C HIS A 152 -18.43 -37.10 4.09
N ARG A 153 -18.04 -35.83 4.24
CA ARG A 153 -17.24 -35.16 3.20
C ARG A 153 -15.79 -35.58 3.29
N ASP A 154 -15.56 -36.79 2.78
CA ASP A 154 -14.27 -37.29 2.36
C ASP A 154 -13.69 -36.35 1.28
N VAL A 155 -12.77 -35.48 1.69
CA VAL A 155 -11.97 -34.66 0.77
C VAL A 155 -10.65 -35.39 0.58
N GLY A 156 -10.64 -36.32 -0.38
CA GLY A 156 -9.44 -37.02 -0.82
C GLY A 156 -8.39 -36.04 -1.33
N ILE A 157 -7.49 -35.62 -0.45
CA ILE A 157 -6.24 -34.94 -0.79
C ILE A 157 -5.24 -35.96 -1.34
N ASP A 158 -5.47 -36.41 -2.57
CA ASP A 158 -4.44 -37.05 -3.41
C ASP A 158 -3.47 -35.97 -3.92
N GLU A 159 -2.77 -35.31 -3.00
CA GLU A 159 -1.60 -34.51 -3.36
C GLU A 159 -0.37 -35.42 -3.36
N LYS A 160 -0.25 -36.14 -4.47
CA LYS A 160 0.95 -36.89 -4.86
C LYS A 160 2.19 -35.99 -4.83
N VAL A 161 2.86 -35.95 -3.68
CA VAL A 161 4.11 -35.20 -3.46
C VAL A 161 5.17 -35.69 -4.44
N ALA A 162 5.34 -34.97 -5.55
CA ALA A 162 6.42 -35.19 -6.49
C ALA A 162 7.75 -34.85 -5.80
N ALA A 163 8.59 -35.86 -5.61
CA ALA A 163 9.91 -35.67 -5.02
C ALA A 163 10.73 -34.65 -5.85
N PRO A 164 11.45 -33.71 -5.20
CA PRO A 164 12.30 -32.77 -5.91
C PRO A 164 13.45 -33.51 -6.61
N PRO A 165 13.82 -33.13 -7.85
CA PRO A 165 14.95 -33.75 -8.53
C PRO A 165 16.24 -33.45 -7.78
N VAL A 166 16.95 -34.51 -7.39
CA VAL A 166 18.27 -34.42 -6.76
C VAL A 166 19.26 -33.79 -7.76
N VAL A 167 19.56 -32.51 -7.57
CA VAL A 167 20.62 -31.82 -8.32
C VAL A 167 21.95 -32.42 -7.92
N ARG A 168 22.40 -33.39 -8.72
CA ARG A 168 23.66 -34.12 -8.54
C ARG A 168 24.82 -33.21 -8.94
N THR A 169 25.23 -32.32 -8.04
CA THR A 169 26.37 -31.42 -8.23
C THR A 169 27.66 -32.24 -8.41
N VAL A 170 28.03 -32.49 -9.66
CA VAL A 170 29.32 -33.11 -10.02
C VAL A 170 30.43 -32.10 -9.77
N ARG A 171 30.96 -32.10 -8.55
CA ARG A 171 32.18 -31.36 -8.17
C ARG A 171 33.38 -32.06 -8.82
N ARG A 172 33.64 -31.77 -10.10
CA ARG A 172 34.82 -32.27 -10.82
C ARG A 172 36.06 -31.52 -10.32
N GLY A 173 36.83 -32.16 -9.45
CA GLY A 173 38.13 -31.67 -9.01
C GLY A 173 39.27 -32.09 -9.96
N ALA A 174 40.06 -31.12 -10.41
CA ALA A 174 41.43 -31.21 -10.91
C ALA A 174 41.93 -29.75 -10.92
N SER A 175 42.85 -29.25 -10.09
CA SER A 175 44.10 -29.80 -9.54
C SER A 175 45.21 -29.92 -10.58
N ARG A 176 46.37 -29.32 -10.26
CA ARG A 176 47.65 -29.27 -11.01
C ARG A 176 47.67 -28.42 -12.28
N ASP A 177 48.79 -27.84 -12.71
CA ASP A 177 50.09 -27.48 -12.07
C ASP A 177 50.84 -26.60 -13.09
N ARG A 178 51.84 -25.80 -12.63
CA ARG A 178 52.98 -25.29 -13.43
C ARG A 178 52.64 -24.36 -14.63
N GLU A 179 53.58 -23.62 -15.25
CA GLU A 179 55.00 -23.32 -14.94
C GLU A 179 55.32 -21.86 -15.31
N ALA A 180 56.51 -21.38 -14.95
CA ALA A 180 56.97 -20.03 -15.28
C ALA A 180 57.63 -19.96 -16.68
N SER A 181 57.65 -18.76 -17.26
CA SER A 181 58.75 -18.30 -18.12
C SER A 181 58.96 -16.80 -17.92
N ALA A 182 60.10 -16.48 -17.32
CA ALA A 182 60.85 -15.25 -17.57
C ALA A 182 62.02 -15.61 -18.50
#